data_AF-A0A6C0BAL4-F1
#
_entry.id   AF-A0A6C0BAL4-F1
#
_cell.length_a   1.000
_cell.length_b   1.000
_cell.length_c   1.000
_cell.angle_alpha   90.00
_cell.angle_beta   90.00
_cell.angle_gamma   90.00
#
_symmetry.space_group_name_H-M   'P 1'
#
loop_
_entity.id
_entity.type
_entity.pdbx_description
1 polymer ?
#
loop_
_entity_poly.entity_id
_entity_poly.type
_entity_poly.pdbx_seq_one_letter_code
_entity_poly.pdbx_strand_id
1 'polypeptide(L)'
;MIESFDQPCSVKTTIIYTSNIKTSSMININNNKITIIKGLGDGVVPLSSLLYPLKWNKENLKIIHLPNYDHSNILFSKELDNLINIC
;
A
#
# COMPACT_ATOMS: atom_id res chain seq x y z
N MET A 1 5.97 -2.89 -16.69
CA MET A 1 4.96 -2.17 -15.87
C MET A 1 4.15 -3.25 -15.16
N ILE A 2 3.75 -3.08 -13.90
CA ILE A 2 3.17 -4.18 -13.09
C ILE A 2 1.77 -4.52 -13.63
N GLU A 3 1.70 -5.56 -14.47
CA GLU A 3 0.46 -6.07 -15.10
C GLU A 3 -0.52 -6.67 -14.07
N SER A 4 -0.01 -7.05 -12.89
CA SER A 4 -0.76 -7.79 -11.86
C SER A 4 -1.95 -7.05 -11.25
N PHE A 5 -2.12 -5.75 -11.52
CA PHE A 5 -3.24 -4.96 -11.01
C PHE A 5 -4.07 -4.25 -12.09
N ASP A 6 -3.92 -4.62 -13.36
CA ASP A 6 -4.68 -4.00 -14.45
C ASP A 6 -6.12 -4.49 -14.55
N GLN A 7 -6.41 -5.67 -14.02
CA GLN A 7 -7.76 -6.22 -13.95
C GLN A 7 -8.14 -6.49 -12.49
N PRO A 8 -9.41 -6.25 -12.09
CA PRO A 8 -9.89 -6.65 -10.79
C PRO A 8 -9.89 -8.16 -10.65
N CYS A 9 -9.71 -8.65 -9.42
CA CYS A 9 -9.94 -10.05 -9.11
C CYS A 9 -11.41 -10.41 -9.38
N SER A 10 -11.67 -11.60 -9.94
CA SER A 10 -13.05 -12.10 -10.19
C SER A 10 -13.80 -12.51 -8.91
N VAL A 11 -13.29 -12.15 -7.74
CA VAL A 11 -13.81 -12.52 -6.42
C VAL A 11 -14.00 -11.28 -5.56
N LYS A 12 -14.88 -11.37 -4.57
CA LYS A 12 -15.03 -10.33 -3.55
C LYS A 12 -13.68 -10.11 -2.87
N THR A 13 -13.18 -8.88 -2.95
CA THR A 13 -11.82 -8.54 -2.52
C THR A 13 -11.88 -7.44 -1.46
N THR A 14 -11.13 -7.64 -0.37
CA THR A 14 -10.87 -6.60 0.62
C THR A 14 -9.40 -6.19 0.48
N ILE A 15 -9.15 -4.92 0.17
CA ILE A 15 -7.81 -4.35 0.12
C ILE A 15 -7.57 -3.58 1.40
N ILE A 16 -6.54 -3.99 2.12
CA ILE A 16 -6.05 -3.31 3.32
C ILE A 16 -4.70 -2.70 2.97
N TYR A 17 -4.55 -1.40 3.19
CA TYR A 17 -3.28 -0.70 2.96
C TYR A 17 -2.97 0.26 4.09
N THR A 18 -1.69 0.54 4.29
CA THR A 18 -1.22 1.50 5.28
C THR A 18 -0.59 2.72 4.60
N SER A 19 -0.48 3.83 5.33
CA SER A 19 0.12 5.05 4.79
C SER A 19 0.79 5.87 5.89
N ASN A 20 1.22 7.07 5.53
CA ASN A 20 1.79 8.09 6.42
C ASN A 20 3.19 7.77 6.96
N ILE A 21 3.84 6.72 6.43
CA ILE A 21 5.24 6.44 6.71
C ILE A 21 6.10 6.99 5.57
N LYS A 22 7.21 7.63 5.92
CA LYS A 22 8.15 8.22 4.96
C LYS A 22 8.83 7.12 4.15
N THR A 23 8.46 7.00 2.88
CA THR A 23 8.80 5.88 2.00
C THR A 23 9.60 6.34 0.80
N SER A 24 10.66 5.62 0.44
CA SER A 24 11.47 5.93 -0.74
C SER A 24 10.60 5.83 -2.00
N SER A 25 10.55 6.90 -2.79
CA SER A 25 9.78 6.96 -4.05
C SER A 25 10.69 7.00 -5.28
N MET A 26 11.86 7.63 -5.16
CA MET A 26 12.83 7.70 -6.25
C MET A 26 14.26 7.70 -5.70
N ILE A 27 15.14 6.96 -6.37
CA ILE A 27 16.58 6.98 -6.11
C ILE A 27 17.24 7.65 -7.32
N ASN A 28 17.92 8.77 -7.09
CA ASN A 28 18.72 9.45 -8.09
C ASN A 28 20.20 9.19 -7.81
N ILE A 29 20.92 8.70 -8.81
CA ILE A 29 22.35 8.41 -8.74
C ILE A 29 23.04 9.32 -9.77
N ASN A 30 23.84 10.27 -9.29
CA ASN A 30 24.57 11.20 -10.14
C ASN A 30 25.99 11.41 -9.61
N ASN A 31 27.01 11.17 -10.43
CA ASN A 31 28.44 11.36 -10.09
C ASN A 31 28.81 10.77 -8.70
N ASN A 32 28.48 9.51 -8.45
CA ASN A 32 28.67 8.80 -7.17
C ASN A 32 27.95 9.39 -5.95
N LYS A 33 27.04 10.35 -6.13
CA LYS A 33 26.13 10.83 -5.09
C LYS A 33 24.79 10.12 -5.23
N ILE A 34 24.27 9.63 -4.11
CA ILE A 34 22.95 8.97 -4.01
C ILE A 34 22.01 9.93 -3.30
N THR A 35 20.92 10.29 -3.96
CA THR A 35 19.82 11.09 -3.38
C THR A 35 18.56 10.25 -3.37
N ILE A 36 17.98 10.06 -2.18
CA ILE A 36 16.72 9.35 -2.01
C ILE A 36 15.61 10.38 -1.79
N ILE A 37 14.69 10.44 -2.75
CA ILE A 37 13.45 11.20 -2.59
C ILE A 37 12.44 10.30 -1.90
N LYS A 38 11.83 10.82 -0.83
CA LYS A 38 10.83 10.09 -0.06
C LYS A 38 9.47 10.78 -0.17
N GLY A 39 8.43 9.98 -0.39
CA GLY A 39 7.03 10.37 -0.31
C GLY A 39 6.33 9.66 0.85
N LEU A 40 5.01 9.60 0.79
CA LEU A 40 4.20 8.78 1.71
C LEU A 40 4.10 7.35 1.20
N GLY A 41 3.88 6.42 2.12
CA GLY A 41 3.68 4.99 1.89
C GLY A 41 3.66 4.25 3.22
N ASP A 42 4.08 2.99 3.23
CA ASP A 42 4.17 2.13 4.41
C ASP A 42 5.63 1.94 4.91
N GLY A 43 6.57 2.74 4.44
CA GLY A 43 8.00 2.61 4.74
C GLY A 43 8.78 1.75 3.75
N VAL A 44 8.09 0.97 2.91
CA VAL A 44 8.68 0.12 1.86
C VAL A 44 8.04 0.39 0.50
N VAL A 45 6.72 0.33 0.45
CA VAL A 45 5.87 0.49 -0.74
C VAL A 45 5.31 1.91 -0.81
N PRO A 46 5.54 2.65 -1.91
CA PRO A 46 5.03 4.01 -2.06
C PRO A 46 3.51 4.03 -2.17
N LEU A 47 2.89 5.10 -1.64
CA LEU A 47 1.43 5.28 -1.62
C LEU A 47 0.80 5.16 -3.01
N SER A 48 1.48 5.65 -4.06
CA SER A 48 0.99 5.54 -5.44
C SER A 48 0.77 4.08 -5.88
N SER A 49 1.59 3.15 -5.39
CA SER A 49 1.42 1.72 -5.67
C SER A 49 0.29 1.12 -4.84
N LEU A 50 0.18 1.51 -3.57
CA LEU A 50 -0.86 1.01 -2.65
C LEU A 50 -2.27 1.42 -3.08
N LEU A 51 -2.41 2.61 -3.68
CA LEU A 51 -3.68 3.13 -4.18
C LEU A 51 -4.04 2.64 -5.58
N TYR A 52 -3.14 1.93 -6.26
CA TYR A 52 -3.36 1.51 -7.65
C TYR A 52 -4.64 0.67 -7.86
N PRO A 53 -4.95 -0.30 -6.98
CA PRO A 53 -6.18 -1.09 -7.11
C PRO A 53 -7.48 -0.29 -6.90
N LEU A 54 -7.42 0.96 -6.39
CA LEU A 54 -8.61 1.81 -6.23
C LEU A 54 -9.25 2.20 -7.57
N LYS A 55 -8.57 1.97 -8.69
CA LYS A 55 -9.12 2.14 -10.03
C LYS A 55 -10.16 1.08 -10.41
N TRP A 56 -10.25 -0.03 -9.66
CA TRP A 56 -11.18 -1.13 -9.94
C TRP A 56 -12.64 -0.77 -9.60
N ASN A 57 -13.60 -1.44 -10.25
CA ASN A 57 -15.02 -1.25 -9.98
C ASN A 57 -15.37 -1.68 -8.53
N LYS A 58 -16.15 -0.85 -7.82
CA LYS A 58 -16.41 -0.97 -6.38
C LYS A 58 -17.41 -2.06 -5.99
N GLU A 59 -18.16 -2.62 -6.94
CA GLU A 59 -19.20 -3.62 -6.63
C GLU A 59 -18.66 -4.85 -5.88
N ASN A 60 -17.39 -5.23 -6.14
CA ASN A 60 -16.72 -6.37 -5.49
C ASN A 60 -15.53 -5.97 -4.61
N LEU A 61 -15.35 -4.69 -4.32
CA LEU A 61 -14.15 -4.17 -3.67
C LEU A 61 -14.47 -3.43 -2.37
N LYS A 62 -13.97 -3.96 -1.25
CA LYS A 62 -13.91 -3.25 0.03
C LYS A 62 -12.49 -2.69 0.21
N ILE A 63 -12.37 -1.44 0.63
CA ILE A 63 -11.09 -0.78 0.89
C ILE A 63 -11.03 -0.40 2.36
N ILE A 64 -9.92 -0.73 3.01
CA ILE A 64 -9.66 -0.38 4.40
C ILE A 64 -8.29 0.28 4.48
N HIS A 65 -8.25 1.43 5.13
CA HIS A 65 -7.03 2.21 5.32
C HIS A 65 -6.62 2.17 6.79
N LEU A 66 -5.38 1.75 7.05
CA LEU A 66 -4.76 1.71 8.37
C LEU A 66 -3.55 2.68 8.41
N PRO A 67 -3.75 3.97 8.70
CA PRO A 67 -2.64 4.93 8.69
C PRO A 67 -1.64 4.66 9.81
N ASN A 68 -0.38 5.07 9.60
CA ASN A 68 0.69 5.07 10.59
C ASN A 68 1.22 3.69 11.03
N TYR A 69 0.97 2.65 10.24
CA TYR A 69 1.70 1.38 10.37
C TYR A 69 2.72 1.26 9.25
N ASP A 70 3.96 0.91 9.60
CA ASP A 70 4.93 0.48 8.60
C ASP A 70 4.63 -0.93 8.09
N HIS A 71 5.27 -1.28 6.97
CA HIS A 71 5.06 -2.48 6.19
C HIS A 71 5.15 -3.76 7.01
N SER A 72 6.10 -3.83 7.96
CA SER A 72 6.30 -5.04 8.76
C SER A 72 5.37 -5.06 9.97
N ASN A 73 5.08 -3.89 10.55
CA ASN A 73 4.33 -3.79 11.79
C ASN A 73 2.80 -3.88 11.61
N ILE A 74 2.28 -3.78 10.38
CA ILE A 74 0.85 -3.96 10.12
C ILE A 74 0.33 -5.33 10.61
N LEU A 75 1.16 -6.38 10.49
CA LEU A 75 0.81 -7.75 10.88
C LEU A 75 0.66 -7.96 12.39
N PHE A 76 1.15 -7.00 13.19
CA PHE A 76 1.03 -7.03 14.65
C PHE A 76 0.02 -5.99 15.16
N SER A 77 -0.75 -5.39 14.26
CA SER A 77 -1.74 -4.38 14.63
C SER A 77 -3.02 -5.04 15.15
N LYS A 78 -3.41 -4.67 16.37
CA LYS A 78 -4.71 -5.08 16.94
C LYS A 78 -5.89 -4.62 16.07
N GLU A 79 -5.71 -3.52 15.35
CA GLU A 79 -6.70 -3.02 14.41
C GLU A 79 -6.89 -3.96 13.22
N LEU A 80 -5.81 -4.49 12.63
CA LEU A 80 -5.91 -5.52 11.60
C LEU A 80 -6.56 -6.80 12.15
N ASP A 81 -6.15 -7.25 13.34
CA ASP A 81 -6.74 -8.44 13.98
C ASP A 81 -8.25 -8.29 14.17
N ASN A 82 -8.70 -7.14 14.66
CA ASN A 82 -10.12 -6.85 14.83
C ASN A 82 -10.87 -6.85 13.49
N LEU A 83 -10.25 -6.34 12.42
CA LEU A 83 -10.88 -6.30 11.09
C LEU A 83 -11.03 -7.69 10.46
N ILE A 84 -10.05 -8.57 10.63
CA ILE A 84 -10.08 -9.93 10.09
C ILE A 84 -11.08 -10.79 10.88
N ASN A 85 -11.20 -10.60 12.20
CA ASN A 85 -12.12 -11.36 13.06
C ASN A 85 -13.61 -10.98 12.91
N ILE A 86 -13.93 -9.93 12.14
CA ILE A 86 -15.30 -9.49 11.85
C ILE A 86 -15.75 -9.94 10.44
N CYS A 87 -14.85 -10.49 9.62
CA CYS A 87 -15.13 -10.98 8.27
C CYS A 87 -15.51 -12.46 8.25
#